data_AF-A0A132C7G6-F1
#
_entry.id   AF-A0A132C7G6-F1
#
_cell.length_a   1.000
_cell.length_b   1.000
_cell.length_c   1.000
_cell.angle_alpha   90.00
_cell.angle_beta   90.00
_cell.angle_gamma   90.00
#
_symmetry.space_group_name_H-M   'P 1'
#
loop_
_entity.id
_entity.type
_entity.pdbx_description
1 polymer ?
#
loop_
_entity_poly.entity_id
_entity_poly.type
_entity_poly.pdbx_seq_one_letter_code
_entity_poly.pdbx_strand_id
1 'polypeptide(L)'
;MRNELLATVNDEHATVEAFASLLAYEEKALTTASPLEALPGIVDRKSELIEKLAHLERRRDTLLASLGLPAGKTGMDRAAESDARLANGWQLLQQSAERARHANAINGMLIRIRMDYNERTLSVLRAAPQRNGFYGPDGRVAAAAR
;
A
#
# COMPACT_ATOMS: atom_id res chain seq x y z
N MET A 1 -10.75 7.69 -30.76
CA MET A 1 -11.05 6.43 -30.04
C MET A 1 -9.81 5.55 -29.80
N ARG A 2 -9.20 4.86 -30.77
CA ARG A 2 -7.99 4.02 -30.49
C ARG A 2 -6.80 4.80 -29.93
N ASN A 3 -6.49 5.98 -30.49
CA ASN A 3 -5.41 6.83 -29.97
C ASN A 3 -5.73 7.36 -28.55
N GLU A 4 -6.99 7.58 -28.21
CA GLU A 4 -7.42 7.99 -26.87
C GLU A 4 -7.34 6.83 -25.87
N LEU A 5 -7.63 5.60 -26.31
CA LEU A 5 -7.44 4.40 -25.50
C LEU A 5 -5.95 4.20 -25.20
N LEU A 6 -5.08 4.36 -26.19
CA LEU A 6 -3.63 4.31 -26.00
C LEU A 6 -3.14 5.40 -25.03
N ALA A 7 -3.62 6.64 -25.18
CA ALA A 7 -3.29 7.71 -24.24
C ALA A 7 -3.75 7.38 -22.81
N THR A 8 -4.96 6.84 -22.66
CA THR A 8 -5.50 6.43 -21.35
C THR A 8 -4.65 5.32 -20.72
N VAL A 9 -4.24 4.31 -21.50
CA VAL A 9 -3.37 3.22 -21.01
C VAL A 9 -1.99 3.73 -20.61
N ASN A 10 -1.43 4.70 -21.35
CA ASN A 10 -0.16 5.33 -20.99
C ASN A 10 -0.28 6.13 -19.69
N ASP A 11 -1.40 6.84 -19.49
CA ASP A 11 -1.69 7.57 -18.25
C ASP A 11 -1.92 6.62 -17.06
N GLU A 12 -2.60 5.47 -17.28
CA GLU A 12 -2.74 4.40 -16.29
C GLU A 12 -1.36 3.87 -15.90
N HIS A 13 -0.53 3.54 -16.89
CA HIS A 13 0.83 3.04 -16.67
C HIS A 13 1.67 4.03 -15.85
N ALA A 14 1.70 5.32 -16.23
CA ALA A 14 2.42 6.35 -15.49
C ALA A 14 1.89 6.52 -14.05
N THR A 15 0.57 6.40 -13.85
CA THR A 15 -0.04 6.49 -12.52
C THR A 15 0.33 5.29 -11.65
N VAL A 16 0.35 4.08 -12.22
CA VAL A 16 0.76 2.86 -11.51
C VAL A 16 2.26 2.87 -11.20
N GLU A 17 3.12 3.41 -12.07
CA GLU A 17 4.54 3.63 -11.77
C GLU A 17 4.76 4.59 -10.60
N ALA A 18 4.01 5.70 -10.59
CA ALA A 18 4.04 6.65 -9.48
C ALA A 18 3.60 5.98 -8.17
N PHE A 19 2.56 5.14 -8.23
CA PHE A 19 2.08 4.37 -7.08
C PHE A 19 3.11 3.34 -6.60
N ALA A 20 3.74 2.59 -7.51
CA ALA A 20 4.81 1.65 -7.19
C ALA A 20 6.02 2.36 -6.54
N SER A 21 6.39 3.53 -7.06
CA SER A 21 7.47 4.36 -6.49
C SER A 21 7.11 4.87 -5.10
N LEU A 22 5.86 5.25 -4.88
CA LEU A 22 5.36 5.67 -3.56
C LEU A 22 5.37 4.51 -2.56
N LEU A 23 5.05 3.29 -2.98
CA LEU A 23 5.14 2.09 -2.14
C LEU A 23 6.59 1.77 -1.77
N ALA A 24 7.54 1.90 -2.70
CA ALA A 24 8.96 1.74 -2.38
C ALA A 24 9.46 2.82 -1.40
N TYR A 25 8.96 4.06 -1.53
CA TYR A 25 9.25 5.12 -0.57
C TYR A 25 8.64 4.82 0.81
N GLU A 26 7.44 4.27 0.87
CA GLU A 26 6.81 3.82 2.10
C GLU A 26 7.58 2.68 2.76
N GLU A 27 8.07 1.70 2.00
CA GLU A 27 8.93 0.62 2.51
C GLU A 27 10.16 1.21 3.22
N LYS A 28 10.82 2.17 2.58
CA LYS A 28 11.96 2.89 3.17
C LYS A 28 11.55 3.67 4.41
N ALA A 29 10.41 4.37 4.39
CA ALA A 29 9.91 5.09 5.56
C ALA A 29 9.66 4.14 6.74
N LEU A 30 9.03 3.00 6.50
CA LEU A 30 8.71 1.98 7.51
C LEU A 30 9.94 1.33 8.15
N THR A 31 11.08 1.31 7.45
CA THR A 31 12.35 0.80 7.98
C THR A 31 13.18 1.84 8.73
N THR A 32 12.79 3.12 8.73
CA THR A 32 13.46 4.16 9.51
C THR A 32 13.06 4.14 10.99
N ALA A 33 13.86 4.81 11.84
CA ALA A 33 13.58 4.92 13.27
C ALA A 33 12.34 5.77 13.60
N SER A 34 12.00 6.78 12.77
CA SER A 34 10.83 7.65 12.95
C SER A 34 9.94 7.72 11.69
N PRO A 35 9.15 6.67 11.40
CA PRO A 35 8.29 6.62 10.21
C PRO A 35 7.07 7.55 10.30
N LEU A 36 6.67 7.94 11.52
CA LEU A 36 5.40 8.63 11.79
C LEU A 36 5.30 10.00 11.12
N GLU A 37 6.43 10.65 10.82
CA GLU A 37 6.44 11.96 10.15
C GLU A 37 6.15 11.85 8.65
N ALA A 38 6.57 10.77 8.00
CA ALA A 38 6.42 10.60 6.56
C ALA A 38 5.11 9.89 6.17
N LEU A 39 4.56 9.05 7.05
CA LEU A 39 3.39 8.21 6.75
C LEU A 39 2.11 8.98 6.39
N PRO A 40 1.73 10.09 7.05
CA PRO A 40 0.52 10.83 6.69
C PRO A 40 0.52 11.30 5.24
N GLY A 41 1.60 11.95 4.81
CA GLY A 41 1.73 12.43 3.43
C GLY A 41 1.81 11.31 2.39
N ILE A 42 2.28 10.11 2.78
CA ILE A 42 2.25 8.91 1.91
C ILE A 42 0.81 8.43 1.73
N VAL A 43 0.01 8.39 2.80
CA VAL A 43 -1.39 7.95 2.77
C VAL A 43 -2.23 8.89 1.90
N ASP A 44 -2.03 10.20 2.02
CA ASP A 44 -2.74 11.19 1.21
C ASP A 44 -2.44 10.98 -0.29
N ARG A 45 -1.15 10.89 -0.66
CA ARG A 45 -0.73 10.64 -2.04
C ARG A 45 -1.21 9.30 -2.59
N LYS A 46 -1.28 8.26 -1.75
CA LYS A 46 -1.84 6.97 -2.15
C LYS A 46 -3.31 7.12 -2.54
N SER A 47 -4.07 7.85 -1.73
CA SER A 47 -5.51 8.07 -1.96
C SER A 47 -5.73 8.82 -3.28
N GLU A 48 -4.97 9.88 -3.53
CA GLU A 48 -5.01 10.63 -4.80
C GLU A 48 -4.71 9.74 -6.02
N LEU A 49 -3.68 8.90 -5.93
CA LEU A 49 -3.30 8.00 -7.03
C LEU A 49 -4.34 6.90 -7.27
N ILE A 50 -4.96 6.36 -6.22
CA ILE A 50 -6.03 5.37 -6.32
C ILE A 50 -7.26 5.98 -6.99
N GLU A 51 -7.66 7.19 -6.58
CA GLU A 51 -8.78 7.90 -7.21
C GLU A 51 -8.51 8.19 -8.69
N LYS A 52 -7.30 8.63 -9.01
CA LYS A 52 -6.88 8.86 -10.41
C LYS A 52 -6.93 7.57 -11.22
N LEU A 53 -6.42 6.46 -10.69
CA LEU A 53 -6.46 5.17 -11.37
C LEU A 53 -7.90 4.72 -11.61
N ALA A 54 -8.78 4.82 -10.61
CA ALA A 54 -10.19 4.47 -10.76
C ALA A 54 -10.91 5.32 -11.82
N HIS A 55 -10.55 6.60 -11.95
CA HIS A 55 -11.06 7.46 -13.02
C HIS A 55 -10.57 7.00 -14.41
N LEU A 56 -9.29 6.67 -14.53
CA LEU A 56 -8.70 6.19 -15.79
C LEU A 56 -9.28 4.83 -16.21
N GLU A 57 -9.50 3.92 -15.28
CA GLU A 57 -10.12 2.62 -15.54
C GLU A 57 -11.54 2.77 -16.10
N ARG A 58 -12.36 3.66 -15.49
CA ARG A 58 -13.70 3.97 -16.01
C ARG A 58 -13.65 4.57 -17.42
N ARG A 59 -12.67 5.44 -17.69
CA ARG A 59 -12.45 6.03 -19.01
C ARG A 59 -12.05 4.97 -20.03
N ARG A 60 -11.13 4.06 -19.67
CA ARG A 60 -10.71 2.93 -20.50
C ARG A 60 -11.90 2.05 -20.85
N ASP A 61 -12.72 1.68 -19.87
CA ASP A 61 -13.89 0.82 -20.10
C ASP A 61 -14.95 1.50 -20.99
N THR A 62 -15.13 2.82 -20.85
CA THR A 62 -15.99 3.62 -21.75
C THR A 62 -15.46 3.61 -23.19
N LEU A 63 -14.14 3.76 -23.36
CA LEU A 63 -13.49 3.70 -24.67
C LEU A 63 -13.57 2.30 -25.29
N LEU A 64 -13.41 1.23 -24.50
CA LEU A 64 -13.60 -0.14 -24.96
C LEU A 64 -15.04 -0.38 -25.42
N ALA A 65 -16.03 0.09 -24.66
CA ALA A 65 -17.44 -0.01 -25.04
C ALA A 65 -17.72 0.73 -26.37
N SER A 66 -17.10 1.90 -26.59
CA SER A 66 -17.23 2.64 -27.86
C SER A 66 -16.62 1.91 -29.06
N LEU A 67 -15.67 0.99 -28.81
CA LEU A 67 -15.06 0.12 -29.81
C LEU A 67 -15.80 -1.21 -29.98
N GLY A 68 -16.92 -1.42 -29.27
CA GLY A 68 -17.68 -2.68 -29.27
C GLY A 68 -16.98 -3.82 -28.52
N LEU A 69 -16.02 -3.49 -27.64
CA LEU A 69 -15.25 -4.45 -26.85
C LEU A 69 -15.81 -4.55 -25.42
N PRO A 70 -15.71 -5.71 -24.77
CA PRO A 70 -16.10 -5.87 -23.37
C PRO A 70 -15.20 -5.01 -22.46
N ALA A 71 -15.68 -4.65 -21.27
CA ALA A 71 -14.88 -3.92 -20.28
C ALA A 71 -13.77 -4.81 -19.68
N GLY A 72 -12.78 -4.15 -19.06
CA GLY A 72 -11.71 -4.85 -18.33
C GLY A 72 -10.72 -5.60 -19.22
N LYS A 73 -10.07 -6.61 -18.63
CA LYS A 73 -8.93 -7.32 -19.24
C LYS A 73 -9.26 -7.94 -20.60
N THR A 74 -10.40 -8.62 -20.73
CA THR A 74 -10.81 -9.27 -21.99
C THR A 74 -10.95 -8.26 -23.14
N GLY A 75 -11.43 -7.04 -22.86
CA GLY A 75 -11.50 -5.98 -23.86
C GLY A 75 -10.13 -5.47 -24.26
N MET A 76 -9.27 -5.25 -23.29
CA MET A 76 -7.88 -4.82 -23.53
C MET A 76 -7.07 -5.84 -24.32
N ASP A 77 -7.22 -7.13 -24.02
CA ASP A 77 -6.52 -8.20 -24.75
C ASP A 77 -6.96 -8.22 -26.24
N ARG A 78 -8.26 -8.11 -26.51
CA ARG A 78 -8.78 -7.98 -27.89
C ARG A 78 -8.34 -6.68 -28.58
N ALA A 79 -8.31 -5.57 -27.85
CA ALA A 79 -7.83 -4.31 -28.39
C ALA A 79 -6.34 -4.40 -28.76
N ALA A 80 -5.54 -5.07 -27.94
CA ALA A 80 -4.11 -5.27 -28.11
C ALA A 80 -3.77 -6.16 -29.31
N GLU A 81 -4.60 -7.16 -29.63
CA GLU A 81 -4.45 -7.96 -30.87
C GLU A 81 -4.48 -7.10 -32.14
N SER A 82 -5.16 -5.95 -32.09
CA SER A 82 -5.36 -5.07 -33.25
C SER A 82 -4.39 -3.89 -33.34
N ASP A 83 -3.64 -3.56 -32.28
CA ASP A 83 -2.67 -2.45 -32.25
C ASP A 83 -1.46 -2.78 -31.37
N ALA A 84 -0.29 -2.94 -32.00
CA ALA A 84 0.96 -3.29 -31.32
C ALA A 84 1.40 -2.26 -30.26
N ARG A 85 1.06 -0.96 -30.43
CA ARG A 85 1.38 0.07 -29.44
C ARG A 85 0.51 -0.11 -28.20
N LEU A 86 -0.75 -0.46 -28.39
CA LEU A 86 -1.66 -0.76 -27.29
C LEU A 86 -1.25 -2.03 -26.57
N ALA A 87 -0.83 -3.07 -27.30
CA ALA A 87 -0.28 -4.29 -26.72
C ALA A 87 0.92 -4.00 -25.82
N ASN A 88 1.87 -3.18 -26.30
CA ASN A 88 3.03 -2.78 -25.51
C ASN A 88 2.64 -2.00 -24.25
N GLY A 89 1.81 -0.96 -24.38
CA GLY A 89 1.34 -0.18 -23.23
C GLY A 89 0.57 -1.02 -22.20
N TRP A 90 -0.27 -1.96 -22.66
CA TRP A 90 -1.01 -2.87 -21.81
C TRP A 90 -0.11 -3.87 -21.07
N GLN A 91 0.95 -4.36 -21.73
CA GLN A 91 1.94 -5.21 -21.08
C GLN A 91 2.73 -4.45 -20.01
N LEU A 92 3.16 -3.22 -20.31
CA LEU A 92 3.86 -2.36 -19.35
C LEU A 92 2.98 -2.08 -18.12
N LEU A 93 1.72 -1.70 -18.33
CA LEU A 93 0.75 -1.49 -17.25
C LEU A 93 0.61 -2.73 -16.35
N GLN A 94 0.49 -3.93 -16.92
CA GLN A 94 0.39 -5.17 -16.15
C GLN A 94 1.66 -5.45 -15.34
N GLN A 95 2.85 -5.20 -15.90
CA GLN A 95 4.12 -5.39 -15.19
C GLN A 95 4.26 -4.40 -14.02
N SER A 96 3.86 -3.15 -14.22
CA SER A 96 3.92 -2.13 -13.17
C SER A 96 2.89 -2.38 -12.06
N ALA A 97 1.70 -2.87 -12.41
CA ALA A 97 0.69 -3.29 -11.45
C ALA A 97 1.18 -4.48 -10.59
N GLU A 98 1.89 -5.43 -11.19
CA GLU A 98 2.48 -6.55 -10.47
C GLU A 98 3.53 -6.08 -9.46
N ARG A 99 4.42 -5.17 -9.87
CA ARG A 99 5.42 -4.58 -8.95
C ARG A 99 4.76 -3.82 -7.80
N ALA A 100 3.73 -3.02 -8.09
CA ALA A 100 2.98 -2.32 -7.06
C ALA A 100 2.33 -3.30 -6.07
N ARG A 101 1.74 -4.40 -6.57
CA ARG A 101 1.16 -5.45 -5.73
C ARG A 101 2.19 -6.09 -4.79
N HIS A 102 3.38 -6.39 -5.31
CA HIS A 102 4.47 -6.97 -4.53
C HIS A 102 4.96 -6.00 -3.43
N ALA A 103 5.21 -4.74 -3.77
CA ALA A 103 5.63 -3.73 -2.80
C ALA A 103 4.57 -3.50 -1.72
N ASN A 104 3.29 -3.47 -2.09
CA ASN A 104 2.20 -3.33 -1.13
C ASN A 104 2.11 -4.52 -0.15
N ALA A 105 2.39 -5.74 -0.62
CA ALA A 105 2.44 -6.92 0.25
C ALA A 105 3.59 -6.85 1.27
N ILE A 106 4.77 -6.38 0.84
CA ILE A 106 5.92 -6.15 1.72
C ILE A 106 5.58 -5.09 2.78
N ASN A 107 5.04 -3.95 2.37
CA ASN A 107 4.67 -2.88 3.30
C ASN A 107 3.64 -3.35 4.33
N GLY A 108 2.63 -4.12 3.90
CA GLY A 108 1.65 -4.73 4.80
C GLY A 108 2.29 -5.68 5.83
N MET A 109 3.32 -6.44 5.44
CA MET A 109 4.07 -7.30 6.36
C MET A 109 4.87 -6.47 7.39
N LEU A 110 5.59 -5.44 6.94
CA LEU A 110 6.37 -4.56 7.81
C LEU A 110 5.49 -3.86 8.85
N ILE A 111 4.32 -3.39 8.44
CA ILE A 111 3.34 -2.78 9.34
C ILE A 111 2.91 -3.76 10.43
N ARG A 112 2.57 -5.01 10.06
CA ARG A 112 2.19 -6.05 11.04
C ARG A 112 3.31 -6.36 12.03
N ILE A 113 4.54 -6.58 11.55
CA ILE A 113 5.70 -6.86 12.43
C ILE A 113 5.87 -5.74 13.46
N ARG A 114 5.70 -4.48 13.04
CA ARG A 114 5.85 -3.33 13.93
C ARG A 114 4.70 -3.19 14.92
N MET A 115 3.47 -3.50 14.51
CA MET A 115 2.32 -3.58 15.42
C MET A 115 2.53 -4.65 16.49
N ASP A 116 2.94 -5.87 16.10
CA ASP A 116 3.22 -6.97 17.02
C ASP A 116 4.32 -6.61 18.03
N TYR A 117 5.39 -5.96 17.58
CA TYR A 117 6.46 -5.47 18.46
C TYR A 117 5.94 -4.44 19.46
N ASN A 118 5.17 -3.46 18.99
CA ASN A 118 4.60 -2.42 19.85
C ASN A 118 3.64 -3.01 20.90
N GLU A 119 2.79 -3.97 20.52
CA GLU A 119 1.88 -4.65 21.45
C GLU A 119 2.65 -5.43 22.52
N ARG A 120 3.72 -6.14 22.15
CA ARG A 120 4.60 -6.85 23.10
C ARG A 120 5.33 -5.90 24.03
N THR A 121 5.87 -4.78 23.53
CA THR A 121 6.52 -3.79 24.37
C THR A 121 5.53 -3.14 25.33
N LEU A 122 4.32 -2.79 24.86
CA LEU A 122 3.26 -2.26 25.70
C LEU A 122 2.79 -3.27 26.75
N SER A 123 2.71 -4.56 26.41
CA SER A 123 2.34 -5.59 27.38
C SER A 123 3.40 -5.73 28.47
N VAL A 124 4.70 -5.68 28.14
CA VAL A 124 5.80 -5.65 29.13
C VAL A 124 5.72 -4.40 30.00
N LEU A 125 5.52 -3.21 29.42
CA LEU A 125 5.40 -1.97 30.19
C LEU A 125 4.18 -1.94 31.11
N ARG A 126 3.06 -2.55 30.69
CA ARG A 126 1.83 -2.68 31.49
C ARG A 126 1.92 -3.79 32.54
N ALA A 127 2.66 -4.86 32.25
CA ALA A 127 2.88 -5.99 33.15
C ALA A 127 3.98 -5.72 34.18
N ALA A 128 4.82 -4.70 33.96
CA ALA A 128 5.69 -4.17 35.01
C ALA A 128 4.79 -3.74 36.18
N PRO A 129 4.94 -4.34 37.37
CA PRO A 129 4.06 -4.04 38.48
C PRO A 129 4.18 -2.54 38.81
N GLN A 130 3.05 -1.84 38.81
CA GLN A 130 2.86 -0.68 39.69
C GLN A 130 3.48 -1.09 41.01
N ARG A 131 4.52 -0.36 41.45
CA ARG A 131 5.27 -0.63 42.68
C ARG A 131 4.30 -1.06 43.78
N ASN A 132 4.12 -2.38 43.98
CA ASN A 132 3.49 -2.88 45.18
C ASN A 132 4.51 -2.57 46.26
N GLY A 133 4.25 -1.46 46.95
CA GLY A 133 5.10 -0.94 48.01
C GLY A 133 5.44 -2.06 48.99
N PHE A 134 6.68 -2.52 48.94
CA PHE A 134 7.25 -3.42 49.93
C PHE A 134 8.35 -2.74 50.74
N TYR A 135 8.16 -1.44 50.99
CA TYR A 135 8.87 -0.72 52.05
C TYR A 135 7.85 0.19 52.73
N GLY A 136 7.40 -0.21 53.92
CA GLY A 136 6.85 0.77 54.86
C GLY A 136 7.97 1.73 55.29
N PRO A 137 7.64 2.93 55.82
CA PRO A 137 8.64 3.89 56.33
C PRO A 137 9.65 3.30 57.33
N ASP A 138 9.32 2.18 57.98
CA ASP A 138 10.18 1.46 58.94
C ASP A 138 10.90 0.21 58.37
N GLY A 139 10.94 0.02 57.04
CA GLY A 139 11.83 -0.95 56.39
C GLY A 139 11.54 -2.44 56.62
N ARG A 140 10.40 -2.82 57.18
CA ARG A 140 10.08 -4.23 57.47
C ARG A 140 9.27 -4.88 56.36
N VAL A 141 9.81 -5.98 55.82
CA VAL A 141 9.09 -6.90 54.93
C VAL A 141 8.19 -7.79 55.78
N ALA A 142 6.90 -7.82 55.47
CA ALA A 142 5.97 -8.75 56.12
C ALA A 142 6.40 -10.19 55.79
N ALA A 143 6.94 -10.89 56.78
CA ALA A 143 7.20 -12.31 56.69
C ALA A 143 5.86 -13.03 56.52
N ALA A 144 5.72 -13.79 55.44
CA ALA A 144 4.59 -14.69 55.25
C ALA A 144 4.58 -15.74 56.38
N ALA A 145 3.63 -15.61 57.31
CA ALA A 145 3.38 -16.60 58.33
C ALA A 145 2.60 -17.77 57.72
N ARG A 146 3.09 -18.99 57.95
CA ARG A 146 2.36 -20.25 57.76
C ARG A 146 1.54 -20.55 59.00
#